data_AF-A0A2V6AZJ2-F1
#
_entry.id   AF-A0A2V6AZJ2-F1
#
_cell.length_a   1.000
_cell.length_b   1.000
_cell.length_c   1.000
_cell.angle_alpha   90.00
_cell.angle_beta   90.00
_cell.angle_gamma   90.00
#
_symmetry.space_group_name_H-M   'P 1'
#
loop_
_entity.id
_entity.type
_entity.pdbx_description
1 polymer ?
#
loop_
_entity_poly.entity_id
_entity_poly.type
_entity_poly.pdbx_seq_one_letter_code
_entity_poly.pdbx_strand_id
1 'polypeptide(L)'
;MIIRSKIVKVTVFTCLLSLIALASASAQLAPTLKAPKNEPLETYDNPPAPPRKMETSPRMISQFGAFTSFQANVDANGNNILGDAANECSISVDPTNGSKMTIAWRQFNDVTSNFRQGGWGYTSDGGTTWTFPGVLENNVFRSDPVTNSNEIGQFFYLSLQSDVNLSFFCDDLWRSTNGGQSWSLLSGERGGGGGDKQWFTIDKTNGPGHGFQYQWH
;
A
#
# COMPACT_ATOMS: atom_id res chain seq x y z
N MET A 1 48.40 -15.43 56.45
CA MET A 1 47.78 -14.40 55.57
C MET A 1 46.97 -15.14 54.51
N ILE A 2 45.65 -15.19 54.66
CA ILE A 2 44.74 -15.98 53.83
C ILE A 2 43.99 -15.01 52.91
N ILE A 3 44.24 -15.07 51.60
CA ILE A 3 43.51 -14.29 50.59
C ILE A 3 42.29 -15.11 50.19
N ARG A 4 41.09 -14.69 50.62
CA ARG A 4 39.81 -15.25 50.16
C ARG A 4 39.37 -14.53 48.89
N SER A 5 39.45 -15.22 47.76
CA SER A 5 38.82 -14.81 46.49
C SER A 5 37.29 -14.88 46.62
N LYS A 6 36.61 -13.74 46.50
CA LYS A 6 35.16 -13.64 46.30
C LYS A 6 34.90 -13.12 44.89
N ILE A 7 35.04 -13.98 43.88
CA ILE A 7 34.59 -13.68 42.51
C ILE A 7 33.65 -14.79 42.06
N VAL A 8 32.49 -14.89 42.71
CA VAL A 8 31.33 -15.62 42.20
C VAL A 8 30.10 -14.89 42.70
N LYS A 9 29.69 -13.81 42.01
CA LYS A 9 28.36 -13.19 42.17
C LYS A 9 27.98 -12.10 41.16
N VAL A 10 28.77 -11.87 40.10
CA VAL A 10 28.48 -10.81 39.12
C VAL A 10 27.93 -11.34 37.79
N THR A 11 28.11 -12.63 37.47
CA THR A 11 27.76 -13.16 36.14
C THR A 11 26.30 -13.63 35.97
N VAL A 12 25.51 -13.70 37.05
CA VAL A 12 24.11 -14.18 36.98
C VAL A 12 23.11 -13.03 36.74
N PHE A 13 23.50 -11.77 37.01
CA PHE A 13 22.60 -10.62 36.90
C PHE A 13 22.48 -10.06 35.48
N THR A 14 23.47 -10.30 34.62
CA THR A 14 23.48 -9.80 33.23
C THR A 14 22.62 -10.62 32.27
N CYS A 15 22.30 -11.89 32.59
CA CYS A 15 21.42 -12.71 31.76
C CYS A 15 19.92 -12.48 32.03
N LEU A 16 19.53 -11.94 33.19
CA LEU A 16 18.11 -11.66 33.47
C LEU A 16 17.63 -10.33 32.83
N LEU A 17 18.53 -9.37 32.63
CA LEU A 17 18.19 -8.07 32.01
C LEU A 17 18.02 -8.17 30.48
N SER A 18 18.68 -9.13 29.82
CA SER A 18 18.54 -9.36 28.37
C SER A 18 17.27 -10.15 28.01
N LEU A 19 16.62 -10.82 28.95
CA LEU A 19 15.33 -11.48 28.75
C LEU A 19 14.12 -10.54 28.89
N ILE A 20 14.29 -9.38 29.53
CA ILE A 20 13.21 -8.41 29.73
C ILE A 20 13.09 -7.42 28.56
N ALA A 21 14.17 -7.20 27.79
CA ALA A 21 14.17 -6.26 26.66
C ALA A 21 13.54 -6.82 25.36
N LEU A 22 13.16 -8.09 25.32
CA LEU A 22 12.55 -8.73 24.13
C LEU A 22 11.01 -8.76 24.15
N ALA A 23 10.36 -8.21 25.19
CA ALA A 23 8.91 -8.24 25.34
C ALA A 23 8.20 -6.92 24.96
N SER A 24 8.90 -5.96 24.34
CA SER A 24 8.31 -4.69 23.92
C SER A 24 8.04 -4.59 22.42
N ALA A 25 7.84 -5.73 21.73
CA ALA A 25 7.06 -5.74 20.51
C ALA A 25 5.59 -5.72 20.91
N SER A 26 5.07 -4.53 21.22
CA SER A 26 3.64 -4.31 21.39
C SER A 26 2.97 -4.50 20.04
N ALA A 27 2.70 -5.75 19.67
CA ALA A 27 1.57 -6.07 18.81
C ALA A 27 0.33 -5.75 19.64
N GLN A 28 -0.04 -4.47 19.66
CA GLN A 28 -1.28 -4.02 20.27
C GLN A 28 -2.37 -4.69 19.45
N LEU A 29 -2.89 -5.81 19.94
CA LEU A 29 -4.02 -6.50 19.33
C LEU A 29 -5.10 -5.45 19.13
N ALA A 30 -5.40 -5.16 17.86
CA ALA A 30 -6.50 -4.29 17.53
C ALA A 30 -7.74 -4.79 18.28
N PRO A 31 -8.58 -3.91 18.87
CA PRO A 31 -9.80 -4.32 19.52
C PRO A 31 -10.58 -5.25 18.59
N THR A 32 -10.89 -6.46 19.05
CA THR A 32 -11.71 -7.42 18.28
C THR A 32 -13.17 -6.96 18.31
N LEU A 33 -13.47 -5.85 17.66
CA LEU A 33 -14.83 -5.48 17.33
C LEU A 33 -15.32 -6.45 16.25
N LYS A 34 -16.55 -6.96 16.41
CA LYS A 34 -17.18 -7.70 15.31
C LYS A 34 -17.34 -6.74 14.15
N ALA A 35 -16.74 -7.05 13.00
CA ALA A 35 -16.94 -6.27 11.78
C ALA A 35 -18.45 -6.19 11.49
N PRO A 36 -19.00 -4.99 11.24
CA PRO A 36 -20.36 -4.84 10.72
C PRO A 36 -20.50 -5.70 9.47
N LYS A 37 -21.56 -6.51 9.40
CA LYS A 37 -21.77 -7.42 8.26
C LYS A 37 -22.57 -6.79 7.11
N ASN A 38 -23.18 -5.62 7.35
CA ASN A 38 -24.19 -5.03 6.46
C ASN A 38 -23.99 -3.52 6.22
N GLU A 39 -22.87 -2.93 6.62
CA GLU A 39 -22.54 -1.54 6.34
C GLU A 39 -21.18 -1.48 5.64
N PRO A 40 -20.96 -0.55 4.70
CA PRO A 40 -19.63 -0.30 4.16
C PRO A 40 -18.65 -0.02 5.31
N LEU A 41 -17.48 -0.65 5.28
CA LEU A 41 -16.39 -0.34 6.22
C LEU A 41 -15.70 0.97 5.81
N GLU A 42 -15.76 1.30 4.52
CA GLU A 42 -15.27 2.58 4.00
C GLU A 42 -16.27 3.73 4.22
N THR A 43 -15.74 4.87 4.66
CA THR A 43 -16.50 6.13 4.87
C THR A 43 -15.72 7.35 4.38
N TYR A 44 -16.44 8.34 3.83
CA TYR A 44 -15.92 9.69 3.58
C TYR A 44 -16.23 10.56 4.80
N ASP A 45 -15.28 10.67 5.75
CA ASP A 45 -15.51 11.44 6.99
C ASP A 45 -14.78 12.78 6.98
N ASN A 46 -13.45 12.76 6.80
CA ASN A 46 -12.66 13.97 6.81
C ASN A 46 -12.49 14.55 5.39
N PRO A 47 -12.34 15.89 5.27
CA PRO A 47 -11.85 16.49 4.04
C PRO A 47 -10.36 16.16 3.80
N PRO A 48 -9.83 16.45 2.61
CA PRO A 48 -8.39 16.42 2.37
C PRO A 48 -7.62 17.18 3.45
N ALA A 49 -6.53 16.59 3.96
CA ALA A 49 -5.69 17.28 4.92
C ALA A 49 -5.09 18.55 4.30
N PRO A 50 -4.96 19.65 5.07
CA PRO A 50 -4.30 20.86 4.59
C PRO A 50 -2.86 20.58 4.09
N PRO A 51 -2.36 21.36 3.13
CA PRO A 51 -0.96 21.26 2.71
C PRO A 51 -0.02 21.43 3.90
N ARG A 52 1.03 20.61 3.94
CA ARG A 52 2.07 20.65 4.97
C ARG A 52 3.44 20.64 4.34
N LYS A 53 4.45 21.03 5.12
CA LYS A 53 5.84 20.76 4.77
C LYS A 53 6.07 19.25 4.84
N MET A 54 6.46 18.65 3.72
CA MET A 54 6.86 17.24 3.70
C MET A 54 8.21 17.09 4.42
N GLU A 55 8.21 16.29 5.47
CA GLU A 55 9.42 15.88 6.16
C GLU A 55 9.82 14.49 5.66
N THR A 56 11.12 14.22 5.60
CA THR A 56 11.63 12.97 5.04
C THR A 56 12.71 12.35 5.91
N SER A 57 12.85 11.04 5.79
CA SER A 57 13.94 10.27 6.38
C SER A 57 14.52 9.33 5.32
N PRO A 58 15.70 8.72 5.53
CA PRO A 58 16.16 7.66 4.65
C PRO A 58 15.07 6.58 4.48
N ARG A 59 14.94 6.04 3.25
CA ARG A 59 14.02 4.94 2.97
C ARG A 59 14.35 3.69 3.76
N MET A 60 13.34 2.87 4.04
CA MET A 60 13.56 1.54 4.59
C MET A 60 14.12 0.59 3.51
N ILE A 61 15.20 -0.11 3.88
CA ILE A 61 15.71 -1.29 3.17
C ILE A 61 15.74 -2.42 4.19
N SER A 62 15.00 -3.49 3.91
CA SER A 62 14.87 -4.63 4.82
C SER A 62 15.37 -5.91 4.16
N GLN A 63 16.23 -6.65 4.85
CA GLN A 63 16.78 -7.91 4.35
C GLN A 63 16.22 -9.08 5.16
N PHE A 64 15.68 -10.07 4.44
CA PHE A 64 15.23 -11.34 5.02
C PHE A 64 15.85 -12.50 4.23
N GLY A 65 16.90 -13.11 4.80
CA GLY A 65 17.68 -14.15 4.12
C GLY A 65 18.28 -13.62 2.82
N ALA A 66 17.94 -14.27 1.70
CA ALA A 66 18.38 -13.88 0.36
C ALA A 66 17.56 -12.73 -0.26
N PHE A 67 16.45 -12.32 0.36
CA PHE A 67 15.55 -11.31 -0.17
C PHE A 67 15.86 -9.93 0.41
N THR A 68 15.88 -8.91 -0.45
CA THR A 68 15.97 -7.50 -0.05
C THR A 68 14.69 -6.79 -0.50
N SER A 69 14.03 -6.12 0.44
CA SER A 69 12.86 -5.28 0.20
C SER A 69 13.26 -3.81 0.25
N PHE A 70 12.79 -3.03 -0.72
CA PHE A 70 12.97 -1.59 -0.77
C PHE A 70 11.62 -0.90 -0.60
N GLN A 71 11.59 0.18 0.17
CA GLN A 71 10.38 0.98 0.33
C GLN A 71 9.93 1.60 -1.00
N ALA A 72 8.63 1.51 -1.29
CA ALA A 72 8.04 1.97 -2.55
C ALA A 72 7.37 3.35 -2.47
N ASN A 73 6.67 3.66 -1.38
CA ASN A 73 6.17 5.02 -1.13
C ASN A 73 7.34 5.87 -0.64
N VAL A 74 7.87 6.71 -1.54
CA VAL A 74 9.03 7.55 -1.32
C VAL A 74 8.85 8.92 -1.99
N ASP A 75 9.59 9.93 -1.55
CA ASP A 75 9.65 11.23 -2.21
C ASP A 75 10.41 11.17 -3.55
N ALA A 76 10.51 12.31 -4.24
CA ALA A 76 11.24 12.42 -5.51
C ALA A 76 12.75 12.09 -5.43
N ASN A 77 13.32 12.05 -4.23
CA ASN A 77 14.72 11.70 -3.98
C ASN A 77 14.87 10.25 -3.49
N GLY A 78 13.77 9.47 -3.41
CA GLY A 78 13.78 8.11 -2.91
C GLY A 78 13.85 7.99 -1.39
N ASN A 79 13.48 9.05 -0.64
CA ASN A 79 13.41 9.07 0.82
C ASN A 79 12.01 8.68 1.32
N ASN A 80 11.92 8.15 2.52
CA ASN A 80 10.65 7.94 3.21
C ASN A 80 9.92 9.28 3.45
N ILE A 81 8.60 9.30 3.28
CA ILE A 81 7.75 10.45 3.54
C ILE A 81 7.16 10.33 4.96
N LEU A 82 7.62 11.19 5.88
CA LEU A 82 7.15 11.15 7.27
C LEU A 82 5.73 11.71 7.39
N GLY A 83 4.88 11.02 8.15
CA GLY A 83 3.48 11.38 8.35
C GLY A 83 2.55 10.97 7.20
N ASP A 84 3.04 10.20 6.23
CA ASP A 84 2.20 9.50 5.26
C ASP A 84 1.71 8.16 5.85
N ALA A 85 0.39 7.94 5.82
CA ALA A 85 -0.25 6.75 6.35
C ALA A 85 -0.53 5.68 5.28
N ALA A 86 0.17 5.73 4.15
CA ALA A 86 -0.03 4.83 3.03
C ALA A 86 -0.13 3.36 3.41
N ASN A 87 -1.21 2.71 2.99
CA ASN A 87 -1.53 1.34 3.40
C ASN A 87 -2.44 0.65 2.37
N GLU A 88 -2.83 -0.60 2.65
CA GLU A 88 -3.67 -1.44 1.77
C GLU A 88 -3.14 -1.50 0.34
N CYS A 89 -1.88 -1.92 0.22
CA CYS A 89 -1.22 -1.94 -1.08
C CYS A 89 -1.59 -3.17 -1.92
N SER A 90 -1.58 -2.97 -3.24
CA SER A 90 -1.66 -4.02 -4.26
C SER A 90 -0.53 -3.83 -5.26
N ILE A 91 0.14 -4.92 -5.66
CA ILE A 91 1.29 -4.87 -6.57
C ILE A 91 1.05 -5.76 -7.80
N SER A 92 1.50 -5.27 -8.95
CA SER A 92 1.49 -5.99 -10.23
C SER A 92 2.85 -5.93 -10.90
N VAL A 93 3.19 -7.01 -11.60
CA VAL A 93 4.45 -7.18 -12.34
C VAL A 93 4.14 -7.39 -13.81
N ASP A 94 4.89 -6.75 -14.70
CA ASP A 94 4.78 -6.99 -16.14
C ASP A 94 5.32 -8.40 -16.45
N PRO A 95 4.48 -9.34 -16.95
CA PRO A 95 4.92 -10.70 -17.24
C PRO A 95 5.91 -10.78 -18.41
N THR A 96 6.01 -9.75 -19.24
CA THR A 96 6.95 -9.66 -20.37
C THR A 96 8.28 -9.03 -19.96
N ASN A 97 8.32 -8.30 -18.84
CA ASN A 97 9.51 -7.67 -18.30
C ASN A 97 9.40 -7.46 -16.78
N GLY A 98 9.92 -8.40 -16.00
CA GLY A 98 9.86 -8.36 -14.53
C GLY A 98 10.57 -7.17 -13.87
N SER A 99 11.35 -6.38 -14.62
CA SER A 99 11.90 -5.12 -14.10
C SER A 99 10.84 -4.03 -13.99
N LYS A 100 9.70 -4.15 -14.69
CA LYS A 100 8.58 -3.21 -14.61
C LYS A 100 7.53 -3.72 -13.64
N MET A 101 7.26 -2.92 -12.62
CA MET A 101 6.24 -3.23 -11.62
C MET A 101 5.50 -1.95 -11.25
N THR A 102 4.26 -2.09 -10.81
CA THR A 102 3.48 -1.00 -10.21
C THR A 102 2.92 -1.48 -8.89
N ILE A 103 2.95 -0.61 -7.88
CA ILE A 103 2.29 -0.82 -6.60
C ILE A 103 1.34 0.35 -6.36
N ALA A 104 0.09 0.06 -6.02
CA ALA A 104 -0.91 1.03 -5.65
C ALA A 104 -1.23 0.91 -4.16
N TRP A 105 -1.70 1.98 -3.54
CA TRP A 105 -2.03 2.04 -2.12
C TRP A 105 -3.04 3.17 -1.84
N ARG A 106 -3.67 3.13 -0.67
CA ARG A 106 -4.46 4.27 -0.17
C ARG A 106 -3.50 5.37 0.23
N GLN A 107 -3.49 6.49 -0.49
CA GLN A 107 -2.59 7.62 -0.25
C GLN A 107 -3.23 8.61 0.71
N PHE A 108 -2.51 8.96 1.77
CA PHE A 108 -2.92 9.97 2.74
C PHE A 108 -1.97 11.17 2.65
N ASN A 109 -2.49 12.39 2.68
CA ASN A 109 -1.63 13.57 2.72
C ASN A 109 -0.96 13.72 4.10
N ASP A 110 -1.68 13.32 5.16
CA ASP A 110 -1.23 13.39 6.55
C ASP A 110 -2.01 12.39 7.42
N VAL A 111 -1.34 11.78 8.39
CA VAL A 111 -1.93 10.86 9.40
C VAL A 111 -3.08 11.45 10.22
N THR A 112 -3.22 12.77 10.29
CA THR A 112 -4.30 13.47 10.99
C THR A 112 -5.66 13.42 10.27
N SER A 113 -5.71 13.01 9.01
CA SER A 113 -6.95 12.87 8.24
C SER A 113 -7.12 11.45 7.72
N ASN A 114 -8.35 10.90 7.81
CA ASN A 114 -8.66 9.64 7.16
C ASN A 114 -9.00 9.80 5.66
N PHE A 115 -8.95 11.01 5.12
CA PHE A 115 -9.13 11.24 3.68
C PHE A 115 -8.01 10.58 2.89
N ARG A 116 -8.39 9.70 1.96
CA ARG A 116 -7.48 8.91 1.14
C ARG A 116 -7.76 9.07 -0.34
N GLN A 117 -6.70 8.94 -1.12
CA GLN A 117 -6.69 9.07 -2.57
C GLN A 117 -6.06 7.82 -3.18
N GLY A 118 -6.18 7.65 -4.50
CA GLY A 118 -5.59 6.54 -5.21
C GLY A 118 -4.12 6.81 -5.52
N GLY A 119 -3.20 6.40 -4.65
CA GLY A 119 -1.76 6.56 -4.87
C GLY A 119 -1.16 5.37 -5.60
N TRP A 120 -0.08 5.61 -6.34
CA TRP A 120 0.71 4.54 -6.92
C TRP A 120 2.18 4.91 -7.09
N GLY A 121 3.02 3.90 -7.22
CA GLY A 121 4.42 4.02 -7.58
C GLY A 121 4.80 2.96 -8.58
N TYR A 122 5.82 3.26 -9.39
CA TYR A 122 6.33 2.34 -10.40
C TYR A 122 7.84 2.17 -10.29
N THR A 123 8.33 1.06 -10.83
CA THR A 123 9.75 0.74 -10.96
C THR A 123 10.04 0.25 -12.37
N SER A 124 11.28 0.44 -12.82
CA SER A 124 11.82 -0.13 -14.05
C SER A 124 13.11 -0.91 -13.81
N ASP A 125 13.47 -1.19 -12.55
CA ASP A 125 14.70 -1.87 -12.14
C ASP A 125 14.45 -3.06 -11.19
N GLY A 126 13.27 -3.65 -11.27
CA GLY A 126 12.90 -4.83 -10.48
C GLY A 126 12.64 -4.49 -9.00
N GLY A 127 12.26 -3.25 -8.70
CA GLY A 127 11.87 -2.82 -7.36
C GLY A 127 13.04 -2.36 -6.49
N THR A 128 14.21 -2.06 -7.07
CA THR A 128 15.36 -1.50 -6.35
C THR A 128 15.18 0.00 -6.09
N THR A 129 14.59 0.69 -7.06
CA THR A 129 14.14 2.08 -6.95
C THR A 129 12.68 2.21 -7.37
N TRP A 130 11.99 3.15 -6.75
CA TRP A 130 10.57 3.42 -6.97
C TRP A 130 10.37 4.91 -7.22
N THR A 131 9.47 5.22 -8.15
CA THR A 131 9.03 6.58 -8.44
C THR A 131 7.58 6.71 -8.00
N PHE A 132 7.28 7.72 -7.18
CA PHE A 132 5.92 8.11 -6.78
C PHE A 132 5.48 9.33 -7.61
N PRO A 133 4.60 9.19 -8.62
CA PRO A 133 4.21 10.32 -9.46
C PRO A 133 3.12 11.20 -8.83
N GLY A 134 2.38 10.65 -7.87
CA GLY A 134 1.24 11.30 -7.23
C GLY A 134 0.02 10.39 -7.17
N VAL A 135 -1.16 11.00 -7.17
CA VAL A 135 -2.46 10.34 -7.02
C VAL A 135 -3.24 10.36 -8.33
N LEU A 136 -4.14 9.39 -8.54
CA LEU A 136 -4.91 9.25 -9.78
C LEU A 136 -5.64 10.56 -10.11
N GLU A 137 -6.28 11.12 -9.08
CA GLU A 137 -6.96 12.41 -9.13
C GLU A 137 -6.78 13.12 -7.79
N ASN A 138 -6.39 14.40 -7.85
CA ASN A 138 -6.13 15.19 -6.67
C ASN A 138 -7.43 15.59 -5.97
N ASN A 139 -7.48 15.40 -4.65
CA ASN A 139 -8.62 15.66 -3.77
C ASN A 139 -9.89 14.87 -4.13
N VAL A 140 -9.77 13.75 -4.84
CA VAL A 140 -10.87 12.80 -5.05
C VAL A 140 -10.68 11.63 -4.11
N PHE A 141 -11.71 11.34 -3.31
CA PHE A 141 -11.67 10.19 -2.42
C PHE A 141 -11.60 8.91 -3.24
N ARG A 142 -10.57 8.11 -2.96
CA ARG A 142 -10.33 6.83 -3.61
C ARG A 142 -9.74 5.84 -2.61
N SER A 143 -10.24 4.61 -2.62
CA SER A 143 -9.83 3.55 -1.69
C SER A 143 -9.63 2.20 -2.38
N ASP A 144 -9.21 1.21 -1.58
CA ASP A 144 -9.15 -0.21 -1.93
C ASP A 144 -8.45 -0.54 -3.24
N PRO A 145 -7.25 0.00 -3.50
CA PRO A 145 -6.62 -0.20 -4.80
C PRO A 145 -6.33 -1.68 -5.07
N VAL A 146 -6.82 -2.18 -6.19
CA VAL A 146 -6.43 -3.50 -6.72
C VAL A 146 -5.74 -3.27 -8.06
N THR A 147 -4.60 -3.92 -8.26
CA THR A 147 -3.87 -3.87 -9.52
C THR A 147 -3.73 -5.26 -10.15
N ASN A 148 -3.67 -5.31 -11.47
CA ASN A 148 -3.27 -6.50 -12.22
C ASN A 148 -2.51 -6.10 -13.49
N SER A 149 -1.88 -7.06 -14.15
CA SER A 149 -1.24 -6.87 -15.47
C SER A 149 -1.78 -7.90 -16.46
N ASN A 150 -1.94 -7.55 -17.73
CA ASN A 150 -2.25 -8.54 -18.76
C ASN A 150 -0.98 -9.17 -19.35
N GLU A 151 -1.17 -10.19 -20.18
CA GLU A 151 -0.10 -10.98 -20.82
C GLU A 151 0.81 -10.19 -21.77
N ILE A 152 0.40 -8.98 -22.18
CA ILE A 152 1.21 -8.09 -23.04
C ILE A 152 1.89 -6.95 -22.26
N GLY A 153 1.84 -6.97 -20.93
CA GLY A 153 2.53 -6.00 -20.08
C GLY A 153 1.80 -4.66 -19.86
N GLN A 154 0.50 -4.60 -20.15
CA GLN A 154 -0.33 -3.47 -19.72
C GLN A 154 -0.77 -3.66 -18.27
N PHE A 155 -0.84 -2.57 -17.53
CA PHE A 155 -1.25 -2.57 -16.14
C PHE A 155 -2.67 -2.01 -16.00
N PHE A 156 -3.38 -2.52 -15.01
CA PHE A 156 -4.75 -2.14 -14.66
C PHE A 156 -4.82 -1.80 -13.18
N TYR A 157 -5.57 -0.75 -12.84
CA TYR A 157 -5.80 -0.29 -11.48
C TYR A 157 -7.31 -0.09 -11.31
N LEU A 158 -7.93 -0.94 -10.50
CA LEU A 158 -9.31 -0.78 -10.01
C LEU A 158 -9.32 0.02 -8.71
N SER A 159 -10.12 1.09 -8.66
CA SER A 159 -10.21 1.99 -7.51
C SER A 159 -11.67 2.21 -7.12
N LEU A 160 -11.96 2.00 -5.85
CA LEU A 160 -13.21 2.45 -5.23
C LEU A 160 -13.21 3.99 -5.18
N GLN A 161 -14.34 4.61 -5.46
CA GLN A 161 -14.56 6.06 -5.39
C GLN A 161 -15.86 6.34 -4.63
N SER A 162 -15.84 7.42 -3.85
CA SER A 162 -17.04 8.02 -3.24
C SER A 162 -16.83 9.53 -3.07
N ASP A 163 -17.86 10.24 -2.63
CA ASP A 163 -17.79 11.64 -2.21
C ASP A 163 -18.79 11.92 -1.07
N VAL A 164 -18.74 13.12 -0.49
CA VAL A 164 -19.60 13.52 0.65
C VAL A 164 -21.10 13.49 0.34
N ASN A 165 -21.49 13.56 -0.93
CA ASN A 165 -22.88 13.55 -1.38
C ASN A 165 -23.36 12.17 -1.83
N LEU A 166 -22.46 11.19 -1.93
CA LEU A 166 -22.80 9.84 -2.34
C LEU A 166 -23.12 8.96 -1.14
N SER A 167 -24.26 8.28 -1.21
CA SER A 167 -24.63 7.23 -0.25
C SER A 167 -24.09 5.85 -0.64
N PHE A 168 -23.28 5.74 -1.70
CA PHE A 168 -22.77 4.48 -2.24
C PHE A 168 -21.38 4.65 -2.84
N PHE A 169 -20.67 3.53 -3.01
CA PHE A 169 -19.36 3.49 -3.65
C PHE A 169 -19.47 3.00 -5.10
N CYS A 170 -18.60 3.53 -5.96
CA CYS A 170 -18.48 3.14 -7.36
C CYS A 170 -17.04 2.76 -7.65
N ASP A 171 -16.83 1.96 -8.71
CA ASP A 171 -15.49 1.59 -9.11
C ASP A 171 -15.10 2.19 -10.46
N ASP A 172 -13.85 2.60 -10.52
CA ASP A 172 -13.20 2.99 -11.76
C ASP A 172 -12.06 2.07 -12.09
N LEU A 173 -12.02 1.65 -13.36
CA LEU A 173 -10.92 0.90 -13.91
C LEU A 173 -10.01 1.83 -14.72
N TRP A 174 -8.73 1.83 -14.38
CA TRP A 174 -7.69 2.60 -15.02
C TRP A 174 -6.71 1.66 -15.73
N ARG A 175 -6.09 2.13 -16.81
CA ARG A 175 -5.05 1.38 -17.54
C ARG A 175 -3.79 2.21 -17.75
N SER A 176 -2.66 1.55 -17.63
CA SER A 176 -1.35 2.06 -18.00
C SER A 176 -0.75 1.21 -19.13
N THR A 177 -0.23 1.88 -20.16
CA THR A 177 0.47 1.26 -21.30
C THR A 177 1.97 1.57 -21.31
N ASN A 178 2.48 2.24 -20.27
CA ASN A 178 3.87 2.73 -20.20
C ASN A 178 4.61 2.27 -18.94
N GLY A 179 4.27 1.08 -18.41
CA GLY A 179 4.99 0.51 -17.28
C GLY A 179 4.54 1.01 -15.89
N GLY A 180 3.35 1.59 -15.79
CA GLY A 180 2.79 2.12 -14.54
C GLY A 180 3.09 3.60 -14.32
N GLN A 181 3.66 4.29 -15.30
CA GLN A 181 4.06 5.69 -15.14
C GLN A 181 2.88 6.65 -15.16
N SER A 182 1.85 6.36 -15.97
CA SER A 182 0.63 7.15 -16.05
C SER A 182 -0.57 6.29 -16.35
N TRP A 183 -1.74 6.72 -15.88
CA TRP A 183 -2.99 5.99 -15.98
C TRP A 183 -4.02 6.74 -16.81
N SER A 184 -4.84 5.99 -17.54
CA SER A 184 -6.00 6.51 -18.27
C SER A 184 -7.25 5.77 -17.81
N LEU A 185 -8.29 6.53 -17.46
CA LEU A 185 -9.59 5.99 -17.07
C LEU A 185 -10.22 5.22 -18.24
N LEU A 186 -10.66 3.99 -17.99
CA LEU A 186 -11.27 3.10 -18.99
C LEU A 186 -12.78 2.93 -18.81
N SER A 187 -13.26 2.84 -17.57
CA SER A 187 -14.66 2.53 -17.27
C SER A 187 -15.64 3.66 -17.59
N GLY A 188 -15.13 4.88 -17.84
CA GLY A 188 -15.90 6.11 -17.60
C GLY A 188 -15.92 6.43 -16.10
N GLU A 189 -16.16 7.69 -15.74
CA GLU A 189 -16.20 8.11 -14.34
C GLU A 189 -17.38 7.43 -13.64
N ARG A 190 -17.13 6.72 -12.54
CA ARG A 190 -18.11 5.91 -11.81
C ARG A 190 -18.70 4.77 -12.66
N GLY A 191 -17.87 4.19 -13.53
CA GLY A 191 -18.33 3.26 -14.57
C GLY A 191 -18.74 1.87 -14.10
N GLY A 192 -18.31 1.46 -12.90
CA GLY A 192 -18.71 0.19 -12.26
C GLY A 192 -19.67 0.41 -11.09
N GLY A 193 -20.68 -0.47 -10.97
CA GLY A 193 -21.44 -0.60 -9.73
C GLY A 193 -20.52 -1.14 -8.64
N GLY A 194 -20.29 -0.36 -7.59
CA GLY A 194 -19.30 -0.68 -6.57
C GLY A 194 -19.86 -1.38 -5.33
N GLY A 195 -18.94 -1.62 -4.40
CA GLY A 195 -19.17 -2.25 -3.11
C GLY A 195 -17.84 -2.44 -2.40
N ASP A 196 -17.81 -2.20 -1.09
CA ASP A 196 -16.61 -2.41 -0.28
C ASP A 196 -16.55 -3.91 0.12
N LYS A 197 -15.55 -4.71 -0.29
CA LYS A 197 -14.24 -4.42 -0.93
C LYS A 197 -14.16 -5.04 -2.33
N GLN A 198 -13.78 -4.27 -3.35
CA GLN A 198 -13.73 -4.76 -4.73
C GLN A 198 -12.45 -5.54 -5.06
N TRP A 199 -12.59 -6.47 -6.01
CA TRP A 199 -11.49 -7.26 -6.58
C TRP A 199 -11.71 -7.49 -8.07
N PHE A 200 -10.62 -7.71 -8.81
CA PHE A 200 -10.73 -8.16 -10.20
C PHE A 200 -9.61 -9.11 -10.64
N THR A 201 -9.89 -9.85 -11.71
CA THR A 201 -8.90 -10.60 -12.48
C THR A 201 -9.07 -10.31 -13.97
N ILE A 202 -8.05 -10.65 -14.75
CA ILE A 202 -8.03 -10.52 -16.21
C ILE A 202 -7.90 -11.93 -16.77
N ASP A 203 -8.77 -12.30 -17.71
CA ASP A 203 -8.58 -13.53 -18.48
C ASP A 203 -7.45 -13.36 -19.49
N LYS A 204 -6.36 -14.08 -19.25
CA LYS A 204 -5.13 -14.09 -20.05
C LYS A 204 -5.03 -15.31 -20.97
N THR A 205 -6.11 -16.08 -21.09
CA THR A 205 -6.17 -17.26 -21.96
C THR A 205 -6.46 -16.85 -23.40
N ASN A 206 -6.21 -17.76 -24.36
CA ASN A 206 -6.54 -17.53 -25.78
C ASN A 206 -8.02 -17.85 -26.11
N GLY A 207 -8.90 -17.80 -25.12
CA GLY A 207 -10.32 -18.12 -25.26
C GLY A 207 -11.18 -16.90 -25.65
N PRO A 208 -12.50 -17.09 -25.83
CA PRO A 208 -13.42 -15.98 -26.11
C PRO A 208 -13.51 -14.91 -25.01
N GLY A 209 -13.10 -15.24 -23.79
CA GLY A 209 -13.01 -14.29 -22.67
C GLY A 209 -11.70 -13.49 -22.62
N HIS A 210 -10.76 -13.74 -23.53
CA HIS A 210 -9.45 -13.10 -23.55
C HIS A 210 -9.55 -11.58 -23.41
N GLY A 211 -8.85 -11.03 -22.43
CA GLY A 211 -8.80 -9.60 -22.15
C GLY A 211 -9.99 -9.06 -21.36
N PHE A 212 -10.96 -9.89 -20.98
CA PHE A 212 -12.08 -9.46 -20.14
C PHE A 212 -11.62 -9.27 -18.69
N GLN A 213 -12.12 -8.21 -18.06
CA GLN A 213 -11.97 -7.97 -16.62
C GLN A 213 -13.19 -8.52 -15.90
N TYR A 214 -12.97 -9.37 -14.92
CA TYR A 214 -14.02 -9.94 -14.08
C TYR A 214 -13.90 -9.34 -12.69
N GLN A 215 -14.98 -8.76 -12.19
CA GLN A 215 -15.02 -8.05 -10.91
C GLN A 215 -15.98 -8.73 -9.93
N TRP A 216 -15.66 -8.67 -8.63
CA TRP A 216 -16.52 -9.16 -7.54
C TRP A 216 -16.34 -8.32 -6.27
N HIS A 217 -17.34 -8.40 -5.39
CA HIS A 217 -17.47 -7.69 -4.11
C HIS A 217 -17.81 -8.68 -2.98
#